data_AF-Q8K4T7-F1
#
_entry.id   AF-Q8K4T7-F1
#
_cell.length_a   1.000
_cell.length_b   1.000
_cell.length_c   1.000
_cell.angle_alpha   90.00
_cell.angle_beta   90.00
_cell.angle_gamma   90.00
#
_symmetry.space_group_name_H-M   'P 1'
#
loop_
_entity.id
_entity.type
_entity.pdbx_description
1 polymer ?
#
loop_
_entity_poly.entity_id
_entity_poly.type
_entity_poly.pdbx_seq_one_letter_code
_entity_poly.pdbx_strand_id
1 'polypeptide(L)' 'MVKVGVNGFGHIGRLVTRAAFSCDKVDIVA' A
#
# COMPACT_ATOMS: atom_id res chain seq x y z
N MET A 1 6.47 3.41 -11.07
CA MET A 1 5.15 3.34 -10.41
C MET A 1 4.64 1.91 -10.52
N VAL A 2 4.63 1.17 -9.42
CA VAL A 2 4.08 -0.19 -9.34
C VAL A 2 2.73 -0.11 -8.64
N LYS A 3 1.68 -0.64 -9.26
CA LYS A 3 0.33 -0.66 -8.67
C LYS A 3 0.17 -1.90 -7.81
N VAL A 4 -0.23 -1.71 -6.56
CA VAL A 4 -0.37 -2.79 -5.58
C VAL A 4 -1.75 -2.76 -4.95
N GLY A 5 -2.46 -3.89 -5.00
CA GLY A 5 -3.72 -4.10 -4.30
C GLY A 5 -3.52 -4.65 -2.89
N VAL A 6 -4.28 -4.15 -1.91
CA VAL A 6 -4.26 -4.64 -0.53
C VAL A 6 -5.59 -5.31 -0.20
N ASN A 7 -5.61 -6.65 -0.23
CA ASN A 7 -6.84 -7.44 -0.03
C ASN A 7 -7.29 -7.55 1.46
N GLY A 8 -6.55 -6.97 2.41
CA GLY A 8 -6.90 -7.05 3.83
C GLY A 8 -6.32 -5.89 4.63
N PHE A 9 -7.19 -5.07 5.24
CA PHE A 9 -6.81 -3.84 5.95
C PHE A 9 -6.66 -4.03 7.48
N GLY A 10 -6.08 -5.15 7.88
CA GLY A 10 -5.69 -5.38 9.27
C GLY A 10 -4.40 -4.62 9.64
N HIS A 11 -3.71 -5.08 10.68
CA HIS A 11 -2.45 -4.46 11.13
C HIS A 11 -1.42 -4.34 9.98
N ILE A 12 -1.25 -5.40 9.19
CA ILE A 12 -0.31 -5.43 8.06
C ILE A 12 -0.78 -4.52 6.91
N GLY A 13 -2.05 -4.59 6.50
CA GLY A 13 -2.56 -3.76 5.41
C GLY A 13 -2.40 -2.26 5.67
N ARG A 14 -2.60 -1.84 6.93
CA ARG A 14 -2.38 -0.45 7.36
C ARG A 14 -0.90 -0.05 7.33
N LEU A 15 0.01 -0.94 7.73
CA LEU A 15 1.47 -0.69 7.65
C LEU A 15 1.94 -0.60 6.20
N VAL A 16 1.49 -1.53 5.34
CA VAL A 16 1.80 -1.55 3.90
C VAL A 16 1.31 -0.28 3.22
N THR A 17 0.07 0.15 3.50
CA THR A 17 -0.49 1.38 2.96
C THR A 17 0.29 2.62 3.42
N ARG A 18 0.68 2.69 4.69
CA ARG A 18 1.54 3.77 5.21
C ARG A 18 2.90 3.82 4.51
N ALA A 19 3.56 2.68 4.35
CA ALA A 19 4.86 2.60 3.68
C ALA A 19 4.75 3.01 2.20
N ALA A 20 3.66 2.63 1.53
CA ALA A 20 3.40 3.03 0.15
C ALA A 20 3.18 4.54 0.01
N PHE A 21 2.47 5.20 0.94
CA PHE A 21 2.33 6.67 0.94
C PHE A 21 3.64 7.43 1.12
N SER A 22 4.65 6.82 1.74
CA SER A 22 6.01 7.39 1.83
C SER A 22 6.94 7.00 0.66
N CYS A 23 6.44 6.27 -0.33
CA CYS A 23 7.26 5.68 -1.39
C CYS A 23 6.78 6.13 -2.78
N ASP A 24 7.56 6.99 -3.45
CA ASP A 24 7.23 7.54 -4.78
C ASP A 24 7.20 6.50 -5.92
N LYS A 25 7.53 5.24 -5.61
CA LYS A 25 7.61 4.15 -6.59
C LYS A 25 6.36 3.30 -6.62
N VAL A 26 5.51 3.35 -5.60
CA VAL A 26 4.38 2.45 -5.41
C VAL A 26 3.08 3.24 -5.28
N ASP A 27 2.04 2.75 -5.94
CA ASP A 27 0.69 3.30 -5.89
C ASP A 27 -0.27 2.22 -5.36
N ILE A 28 -1.04 2.54 -4.33
CA ILE A 28 -2.01 1.60 -3.74
C ILE A 28 -3.32 1.73 -4.52
N VAL A 29 -3.74 0.62 -5.13
CA VAL A 29 -5.00 0.53 -5.87
C VAL A 29 -5.97 -0.41 -5.16
N ALA A 30 -7.27 -0.18 -5.35
CA ALA A 30 -8.33 -1.03 -4.78
C ALA A 30 -8.48 -2.33 -5.56
#